data_AF-A0A5N3CXZ4-F1
#
_entry.id   AF-A0A5N3CXZ4-F1
#
_cell.length_a   1.000
_cell.length_b   1.000
_cell.length_c   1.000
_cell.angle_alpha   90.00
_cell.angle_beta   90.00
_cell.angle_gamma   90.00
#
_symmetry.space_group_name_H-M   'P 1'
#
loop_
_entity.id
_entity.type
_entity.pdbx_description
1 polymer ?
#
loop_
_entity_poly.entity_id
_entity_poly.type
_entity_poly.pdbx_seq_one_letter_code
_entity_poly.pdbx_strand_id
1 'polypeptide(L)'
;MKGKIEEPKTTLNKHGEKIQTHPAFGLVKTSRVSTTGIRLFDSELEHRDYIEIGVYEAELSLDNERSRPQRSSNRRPLVEIRLSQAQWAAMVSSFGVGEGVPCTISYKTIGDSIRVHDIAEQKSIRQKFNDQIKAATNSEIDRLNQQVSELGELVKKGRAGKRDLEELYRKLASAVANLPENLCFATELMQEQMDEIVSSGKAEIEAYVAGTVMRKGLAALGTESCINDDPTVSVTKMESGKELLP
;
A
#
# COMPACT_ATOMS: atom_id res chain seq x y z
N MET A 1 33.32 -14.05 0.94
CA MET A 1 33.23 -13.94 2.41
C MET A 1 32.39 -15.13 2.89
N LYS A 2 32.98 -16.15 3.53
CA LYS A 2 32.18 -17.28 4.05
C LYS A 2 31.37 -16.77 5.24
N GLY A 3 30.04 -16.93 5.21
CA GLY A 3 29.17 -16.54 6.31
C GLY A 3 29.56 -17.26 7.60
N LYS A 4 29.46 -16.58 8.75
CA LYS A 4 29.59 -17.25 10.06
C LYS A 4 28.44 -18.25 10.19
N ILE A 5 28.76 -19.50 10.49
CA ILE A 5 27.78 -20.53 10.81
C ILE A 5 27.62 -20.52 12.33
N GLU A 6 26.41 -20.22 12.81
CA GLU A 6 26.03 -20.34 14.22
C GLU A 6 25.14 -21.58 14.36
N GLU A 7 25.36 -22.39 15.40
CA GLU A 7 24.51 -23.53 15.69
C GLU A 7 23.26 -23.09 16.47
N PRO A 8 22.11 -23.72 16.24
CA PRO A 8 20.88 -23.37 16.93
C PRO A 8 20.94 -23.78 18.42
N LYS A 9 20.47 -22.90 19.31
CA LYS A 9 20.53 -23.09 20.77
C LYS A 9 19.27 -23.76 21.28
N THR A 10 19.41 -24.84 22.04
CA THR A 10 18.29 -25.55 22.65
C THR A 10 18.12 -25.17 24.12
N THR A 11 16.91 -24.76 24.49
CA THR A 11 16.53 -24.36 25.85
C THR A 11 15.20 -25.00 26.25
N LEU A 12 14.93 -25.08 27.56
CA LEU A 12 13.61 -25.47 28.06
C LEU A 12 12.77 -24.22 28.31
N ASN A 13 11.52 -24.23 27.85
CA ASN A 13 10.59 -23.13 28.13
C ASN A 13 9.96 -23.25 29.52
N LYS A 14 9.13 -22.27 29.89
CA LYS A 14 8.42 -22.24 31.19
C LYS A 14 7.46 -23.42 31.39
N HIS A 15 7.11 -24.14 30.33
CA HIS A 15 6.19 -25.29 30.33
C HIS A 15 6.94 -26.63 30.29
N GLY A 16 8.29 -26.62 30.31
CA GLY A 16 9.10 -27.84 30.26
C GLY A 16 9.31 -28.41 28.85
N GLU A 17 8.87 -27.69 27.82
CA GLU A 17 9.04 -28.09 26.41
C GLU A 17 10.44 -27.70 25.94
N LYS A 18 11.06 -28.57 25.13
CA LYS A 18 12.35 -28.27 24.49
C LYS A 18 12.10 -27.35 23.31
N ILE A 19 12.74 -26.20 23.30
CA ILE A 19 12.69 -25.22 22.22
C ILE A 19 14.08 -25.02 21.64
N GLN A 20 14.16 -24.90 20.32
CA GLN A 20 15.37 -24.53 19.63
C GLN A 20 15.22 -23.13 19.01
N THR A 21 16.23 -22.28 19.22
CA THR A 21 16.25 -20.87 18.81
C THR A 21 17.48 -20.60 17.93
N HIS A 22 17.34 -19.74 16.93
CA HIS A 22 18.45 -19.32 16.07
C HIS A 22 18.15 -17.95 15.44
N PRO A 23 19.11 -17.02 15.32
CA PRO A 23 18.86 -15.67 14.77
C PRO A 23 18.28 -15.66 13.36
N ALA A 24 18.51 -16.72 12.57
CA ALA A 24 17.95 -16.85 11.22
C ALA A 24 16.55 -17.50 11.18
N PHE A 25 15.95 -17.86 12.32
CA PHE A 25 14.61 -18.42 12.33
C PHE A 25 13.56 -17.30 12.28
N GLY A 26 12.73 -17.34 11.24
CA GLY A 26 11.68 -16.37 11.04
C GLY A 26 10.38 -16.98 10.55
N LEU A 27 9.29 -16.26 10.75
CA LEU A 27 7.96 -16.55 10.23
C LEU A 27 7.45 -15.35 9.46
N VAL A 28 6.86 -15.58 8.29
CA VAL A 28 6.14 -14.56 7.53
C VAL A 28 4.65 -14.82 7.69
N LYS A 29 3.90 -13.80 8.07
CA LYS A 29 2.44 -13.86 8.14
C LYS A 29 1.85 -12.76 7.27
N THR A 30 0.98 -13.17 6.36
CA THR A 30 0.12 -12.27 5.59
C THR A 30 -1.28 -12.29 6.18
N SER A 31 -1.94 -11.14 6.24
CA SER A 31 -3.33 -11.01 6.71
C SER A 31 -4.02 -9.90 5.97
N ARG A 32 -5.33 -10.07 5.75
CA ARG A 32 -6.19 -8.98 5.29
C ARG A 32 -6.76 -8.29 6.52
N VAL A 33 -6.62 -6.97 6.59
CA VAL A 33 -7.09 -6.15 7.71
C VAL A 33 -8.11 -5.16 7.19
N SER A 34 -9.24 -5.06 7.89
CA SER A 34 -10.29 -4.07 7.63
C SER A 34 -10.17 -2.90 8.61
N THR A 35 -10.39 -1.69 8.12
CA THR A 35 -10.31 -0.43 8.86
C THR A 35 -11.40 0.54 8.38
N THR A 36 -11.62 1.63 9.12
CA THR A 36 -12.54 2.71 8.71
C THR A 36 -12.00 3.53 7.55
N GLY A 37 -10.68 3.54 7.38
CA GLY A 37 -9.95 4.28 6.37
C GLY A 37 -8.46 4.32 6.71
N ILE A 38 -7.60 4.11 5.73
CA ILE A 38 -6.14 4.28 5.87
C ILE A 38 -5.56 4.79 4.56
N ARG A 39 -4.55 5.67 4.68
CA ARG A 39 -3.72 6.07 3.56
C ARG A 39 -2.49 5.19 3.48
N LEU A 40 -2.23 4.67 2.28
CA LEU A 40 -1.04 3.86 1.99
C LEU A 40 -0.09 4.65 1.10
N PHE A 41 1.20 4.43 1.28
CA PHE A 41 2.25 4.98 0.42
C PHE A 41 2.00 4.54 -1.01
N ASP A 42 2.17 5.46 -1.95
CA ASP A 42 1.94 5.26 -3.38
C ASP A 42 0.51 4.78 -3.70
N SER A 43 -0.47 5.31 -2.96
CA SER A 43 -1.87 5.15 -3.28
C SER A 43 -2.67 6.43 -3.03
N GLU A 44 -3.37 6.87 -4.08
CA GLU A 44 -4.22 8.07 -4.01
C GLU A 44 -5.55 7.85 -3.29
N LEU A 45 -5.94 6.60 -3.11
CA LEU A 45 -7.21 6.23 -2.51
C LEU A 45 -7.08 6.03 -1.00
N GLU A 46 -8.18 6.27 -0.30
CA GLU A 46 -8.33 5.83 1.08
C GLU A 46 -8.84 4.38 1.08
N HIS A 47 -8.14 3.53 1.82
CA HIS A 47 -8.39 2.09 1.83
C HIS A 47 -9.21 1.69 3.05
N ARG A 48 -10.26 0.90 2.83
CA ARG A 48 -10.97 0.24 3.93
C ARG A 48 -10.39 -1.12 4.26
N ASP A 49 -9.83 -1.80 3.27
CA ASP A 49 -9.19 -3.09 3.42
C ASP A 49 -7.75 -2.97 2.92
N TYR A 50 -6.79 -3.56 3.62
CA TYR A 50 -5.39 -3.63 3.19
C TYR A 50 -4.80 -5.00 3.51
N ILE A 51 -3.69 -5.31 2.85
CA ILE A 51 -2.88 -6.51 3.12
C ILE A 51 -1.74 -6.12 4.05
N GLU A 52 -1.64 -6.80 5.19
CA GLU A 52 -0.57 -6.67 6.16
C GLU A 52 0.35 -7.87 6.06
N ILE A 53 1.66 -7.62 5.97
CA ILE A 53 2.70 -8.65 5.97
C ILE A 53 3.65 -8.34 7.11
N GLY A 54 3.74 -9.27 8.06
CA GLY A 54 4.67 -9.19 9.18
C GLY A 54 5.71 -10.30 9.10
N VAL A 55 6.97 -9.94 9.34
CA VAL A 55 8.07 -10.89 9.55
C VAL A 55 8.33 -10.97 11.06
N TYR A 56 8.38 -12.16 11.63
CA TYR A 56 8.50 -12.39 13.07
C TYR A 56 9.69 -13.29 13.36
N GLU A 57 10.28 -13.14 14.54
CA GLU A 57 11.21 -14.14 15.07
C GLU A 57 10.49 -15.44 15.35
N ALA A 58 11.15 -16.56 15.05
CA ALA A 58 10.59 -17.88 15.21
C ALA A 58 11.46 -18.77 16.10
N GLU A 59 10.80 -19.73 16.73
CA GLU A 59 11.40 -20.76 17.56
C GLU A 59 10.86 -22.12 17.09
N LEU A 60 11.67 -23.17 17.19
CA LEU A 60 11.27 -24.53 16.84
C LEU A 60 10.91 -25.29 18.13
N SER A 61 9.64 -25.65 18.30
CA SER A 61 9.23 -26.56 19.39
C SER A 61 9.66 -27.99 19.04
N LEU A 62 10.26 -28.70 19.99
CA LEU A 62 10.79 -30.06 19.87
C LEU A 62 10.01 -31.03 20.77
N ASP A 63 8.67 -30.96 20.75
CA ASP A 63 7.84 -31.94 21.46
C ASP A 63 7.86 -33.33 20.81
N ASN A 64 7.60 -34.34 21.64
CA ASN A 64 7.95 -35.76 21.48
C ASN A 64 7.42 -36.52 20.25
N GLU A 65 6.80 -35.86 19.26
CA GLU A 65 6.37 -36.51 18.01
C GLU A 65 6.60 -35.69 16.74
N ARG A 66 6.60 -34.35 16.80
CA ARG A 66 6.86 -33.48 15.62
C ARG A 66 7.42 -32.14 16.01
N SER A 67 8.54 -31.76 15.38
CA SER A 67 9.06 -30.41 15.48
C SER A 67 8.21 -29.43 14.66
N ARG A 68 7.85 -28.27 15.24
CA ARG A 68 6.99 -27.27 14.57
C ARG A 68 7.54 -25.86 14.80
N PRO A 69 7.71 -25.05 13.74
CA PRO A 69 8.05 -23.65 13.91
C PRO A 69 6.87 -22.90 14.51
N GLN A 70 7.14 -22.08 15.52
CA GLN A 70 6.18 -21.22 16.19
C GLN A 70 6.77 -19.83 16.38
N ARG A 71 5.91 -18.84 16.67
CA ARG A 71 6.42 -17.51 17.02
C ARG A 71 7.25 -17.59 18.28
N SER A 72 8.30 -16.78 18.30
CA SER A 72 9.05 -16.51 19.51
C SER A 72 8.17 -16.01 20.65
N SER A 73 8.67 -16.18 21.87
CA SER A 73 8.14 -15.49 23.05
C SER A 73 7.92 -13.99 22.81
N ASN A 74 8.79 -13.36 22.01
CA ASN A 74 8.57 -12.03 21.46
C ASN A 74 7.59 -12.09 20.28
N ARG A 75 6.33 -11.74 20.54
CA ARG A 75 5.25 -11.79 19.53
C ARG A 75 5.25 -10.60 18.57
N ARG A 76 6.17 -9.65 18.72
CA ARG A 76 6.25 -8.45 17.87
C ARG A 76 6.94 -8.78 16.54
N PRO A 77 6.51 -8.18 15.42
CA PRO A 77 7.19 -8.35 14.15
C PRO A 77 8.57 -7.66 14.18
N LEU A 78 9.53 -8.16 13.42
CA LEU A 78 10.76 -7.45 13.09
C LEU A 78 10.47 -6.28 12.14
N VAL A 79 9.60 -6.52 11.16
CA VAL A 79 9.07 -5.52 10.24
C VAL A 79 7.63 -5.89 9.90
N GLU A 80 6.79 -4.87 9.79
CA GLU A 80 5.41 -4.99 9.33
C GLU A 80 5.19 -3.96 8.23
N ILE A 81 4.64 -4.44 7.11
CA ILE A 81 4.30 -3.62 5.95
C ILE A 81 2.83 -3.78 5.62
N ARG A 82 2.25 -2.71 5.09
CA ARG A 82 0.87 -2.63 4.62
C ARG A 82 0.86 -2.27 3.14
N LEU A 83 0.01 -2.95 2.40
CA LEU A 83 -0.12 -2.86 0.95
C LEU A 83 -1.59 -2.73 0.60
N SER A 84 -1.89 -1.97 -0.45
CA SER A 84 -3.21 -2.03 -1.09
C SER A 84 -3.37 -3.40 -1.76
N GLN A 85 -4.59 -3.76 -2.20
CA GLN A 85 -4.75 -5.03 -2.89
C GLN A 85 -4.00 -5.02 -4.24
N ALA A 86 -4.03 -3.89 -4.95
CA ALA A 86 -3.28 -3.72 -6.20
C ALA A 86 -1.77 -3.88 -5.97
N GLN A 87 -1.22 -3.26 -4.92
CA GLN A 87 0.18 -3.40 -4.56
C GLN A 87 0.53 -4.84 -4.15
N TRP A 88 -0.34 -5.53 -3.40
CA TRP A 88 -0.14 -6.96 -3.10
C TRP A 88 -0.13 -7.81 -4.38
N ALA A 89 -1.08 -7.61 -5.28
CA ALA A 89 -1.16 -8.34 -6.54
C ALA A 89 0.07 -8.09 -7.41
N ALA A 90 0.52 -6.83 -7.51
CA ALA A 90 1.76 -6.47 -8.17
C ALA A 90 2.94 -7.21 -7.54
N MET A 91 3.10 -7.17 -6.21
CA MET A 91 4.23 -7.80 -5.52
C MET A 91 4.30 -9.32 -5.74
N VAL A 92 3.15 -9.99 -5.81
CA VAL A 92 3.07 -11.44 -6.08
C VAL A 92 3.27 -11.78 -7.55
N SER A 93 3.12 -10.82 -8.47
CA SER A 93 3.23 -11.07 -9.91
C SER A 93 4.50 -10.51 -10.54
N SER A 94 5.15 -9.51 -9.94
CA SER A 94 6.29 -8.76 -10.50
C SER A 94 7.66 -9.28 -10.07
N PHE A 95 7.91 -10.60 -10.19
CA PHE A 95 9.19 -11.18 -9.82
C PHE A 95 10.34 -10.69 -10.72
N GLY A 96 11.38 -10.10 -10.13
CA GLY A 96 12.66 -9.82 -10.79
C GLY A 96 12.70 -8.60 -11.72
N VAL A 97 11.72 -7.70 -11.64
CA VAL A 97 11.65 -6.48 -12.45
C VAL A 97 11.67 -5.24 -11.56
N GLY A 98 12.51 -4.27 -11.91
CA GLY A 98 12.55 -2.95 -11.26
C GLY A 98 13.12 -2.93 -9.85
N GLU A 99 12.77 -1.89 -9.08
CA GLU A 99 13.23 -1.65 -7.70
C GLU A 99 12.32 -2.30 -6.63
N GLY A 100 11.25 -2.98 -7.07
CA GLY A 100 10.24 -3.60 -6.21
C GLY A 100 8.90 -2.87 -6.23
N VAL A 101 7.99 -3.29 -5.35
CA VAL A 101 6.65 -2.70 -5.21
C VAL A 101 6.60 -1.82 -3.97
N PRO A 102 6.08 -0.58 -4.07
CA PRO A 102 5.99 0.33 -2.93
C PRO A 102 5.08 -0.24 -1.83
N CYS A 103 5.46 0.01 -0.58
CA CYS A 103 4.73 -0.46 0.59
C CYS A 103 4.77 0.58 1.73
N THR A 104 3.79 0.49 2.63
CA THR A 104 3.73 1.34 3.83
C THR A 104 4.31 0.58 5.01
N ILE A 105 5.43 1.02 5.58
CA ILE A 105 6.01 0.40 6.76
C ILE A 105 5.23 0.86 8.00
N SER A 106 4.56 -0.05 8.71
CA SER A 106 3.82 0.23 9.94
C SER A 106 4.63 -0.06 11.21
N TYR A 107 5.59 -0.97 11.12
CA TYR A 107 6.43 -1.35 12.25
C TYR A 107 7.84 -1.73 11.77
N LYS A 108 8.86 -1.32 12.52
CA LYS A 108 10.23 -1.84 12.34
C LYS A 108 11.00 -1.84 13.64
N THR A 109 11.84 -2.86 13.82
CA THR A 109 12.82 -2.94 14.90
C THR A 109 14.19 -2.62 14.32
N ILE A 110 14.55 -1.33 14.23
CA ILE A 110 15.90 -0.88 13.88
C ILE A 110 16.43 -0.08 15.07
N GLY A 111 17.29 -0.69 15.87
CA GLY A 111 17.67 -0.15 17.18
C GLY A 111 16.50 -0.31 18.15
N ASP A 112 15.81 0.78 18.45
CA ASP A 112 14.58 0.73 19.25
C ASP A 112 13.40 0.23 18.41
N SER A 113 12.51 -0.53 19.05
CA SER A 113 11.24 -0.96 18.46
C SER A 113 10.32 0.24 18.25
N ILE A 114 10.13 0.67 16.99
CA ILE A 114 9.35 1.86 16.66
C ILE A 114 8.13 1.47 15.84
N ARG A 115 6.94 1.81 16.36
CA ARG A 115 5.72 1.88 15.56
C ARG A 115 5.80 3.15 14.71
N VAL A 116 5.64 3.00 13.40
CA VAL A 116 5.68 4.12 12.47
C VAL A 116 4.30 4.80 12.46
N HIS A 117 4.30 6.14 12.46
CA HIS A 117 3.07 6.93 12.41
C HIS A 117 2.43 6.84 11.03
N ASP A 118 1.11 6.95 10.97
CA ASP A 118 0.36 6.91 9.70
C ASP A 118 0.68 8.13 8.83
N ILE A 119 0.52 7.97 7.51
CA ILE A 119 0.81 9.01 6.52
C ILE A 119 -0.28 10.09 6.57
N ALA A 120 0.13 11.36 6.69
CA ALA A 120 -0.78 12.49 6.68
C ALA A 120 -1.46 12.66 5.31
N GLU A 121 -2.61 13.36 5.30
CA GLU A 121 -3.31 13.71 4.07
C GLU A 121 -2.40 14.51 3.13
N GLN A 122 -2.22 14.01 1.92
CA GLN A 122 -1.47 14.70 0.88
C GLN A 122 -2.45 15.30 -0.13
N LYS A 123 -2.05 16.44 -0.73
CA LYS A 123 -2.71 16.98 -1.91
C LYS A 123 -2.89 15.87 -2.95
N SER A 124 -4.05 15.82 -3.60
CA SER A 124 -4.28 14.87 -4.70
C SER A 124 -3.22 15.05 -5.77
N ILE A 125 -2.87 13.98 -6.48
CA ILE A 125 -1.97 14.05 -7.64
C ILE A 125 -2.43 15.13 -8.63
N ARG A 126 -3.73 15.28 -8.87
CA ARG A 126 -4.28 16.37 -9.69
C ARG A 126 -3.88 17.76 -9.19
N GLN A 127 -3.95 18.01 -7.88
CA GLN A 127 -3.52 19.28 -7.29
C GLN A 127 -2.01 19.45 -7.35
N LYS A 128 -1.23 18.41 -7.03
CA LYS A 128 0.24 18.46 -7.12
C LYS A 128 0.69 18.77 -8.55
N PHE A 129 0.10 18.13 -9.55
CA PHE A 129 0.39 18.38 -10.95
C PHE A 129 -0.09 19.74 -11.44
N ASN A 130 -1.30 20.18 -11.06
CA ASN A 130 -1.74 21.54 -11.36
C ASN A 130 -0.79 22.60 -10.79
N ASP A 131 -0.30 22.38 -9.57
CA ASP A 131 0.69 23.25 -8.94
C ASP A 131 2.03 23.21 -9.72
N GLN A 132 2.47 22.04 -10.18
CA GLN A 132 3.68 21.89 -11.02
C GLN A 132 3.53 22.54 -12.39
N ILE A 133 2.41 22.36 -13.10
CA ILE A 133 2.13 23.00 -14.39
C ILE A 133 2.09 24.52 -14.21
N LYS A 134 1.42 25.01 -13.17
CA LYS A 134 1.42 26.45 -12.85
C LYS A 134 2.82 26.96 -12.57
N ALA A 135 3.62 26.23 -11.79
CA ALA A 135 5.00 26.62 -11.48
C ALA A 135 5.88 26.65 -12.75
N ALA A 136 5.81 25.63 -13.60
CA ALA A 136 6.55 25.56 -14.86
C ALA A 136 6.11 26.68 -15.83
N THR A 137 4.80 26.89 -15.97
CA THR A 137 4.23 27.94 -16.81
C THR A 137 4.64 29.33 -16.31
N ASN A 138 4.55 29.57 -15.00
CA ASN A 138 4.95 30.85 -14.40
C ASN A 138 6.44 31.12 -14.59
N SER A 139 7.30 30.11 -14.43
CA SER A 139 8.74 30.25 -14.66
C SER A 139 9.06 30.66 -16.11
N GLU A 140 8.36 30.09 -17.09
CA GLU A 140 8.55 30.47 -18.50
C GLU A 140 7.95 31.84 -18.83
N ILE A 141 6.80 32.19 -18.23
CA ILE A 141 6.21 33.54 -18.34
C ILE A 141 7.16 34.59 -17.73
N ASP A 142 7.77 34.30 -16.58
CA ASP A 142 8.74 35.18 -15.94
C ASP A 142 9.98 35.38 -16.83
N ARG A 143 10.46 34.30 -17.45
CA ARG A 143 11.57 34.36 -18.41
C ARG A 143 11.21 35.21 -19.64
N LEU A 144 10.00 35.08 -20.18
CA LEU A 144 9.50 35.91 -21.27
C LEU A 144 9.37 37.38 -20.84
N ASN A 145 8.83 37.64 -19.65
CA ASN A 145 8.70 39.00 -19.10
C ASN A 145 10.06 39.67 -18.89
N GLN A 146 11.06 38.92 -18.42
CA GLN A 146 12.44 39.39 -18.29
C GLN A 146 13.00 39.83 -19.66
N GLN A 147 12.81 39.00 -20.69
CA GLN A 147 13.25 39.30 -22.05
C GLN A 147 12.51 40.50 -22.68
N VAL A 148 11.22 40.65 -22.40
CA VAL A 148 10.43 41.84 -22.81
C VAL A 148 10.88 43.10 -22.08
N SER A 149 11.26 42.99 -20.80
CA SER A 149 11.82 44.11 -20.03
C SER A 149 13.18 44.56 -20.58
N GLU A 150 14.07 43.60 -20.90
CA GLU A 150 15.34 43.87 -21.58
C GLU A 150 15.15 44.57 -22.93
N LEU A 151 14.13 44.17 -23.71
CA LEU A 151 13.72 44.86 -24.93
C LEU A 151 13.32 46.31 -24.65
N GLY A 152 12.47 46.54 -23.63
CA GLY A 152 12.00 47.87 -23.26
C GLY A 152 13.14 48.82 -22.86
N GLU A 153 14.15 48.31 -22.14
CA GLU A 153 15.32 49.10 -21.75
C GLU A 153 16.25 49.44 -22.93
N LEU A 154 16.41 48.51 -23.89
CA LEU A 154 17.14 48.77 -25.13
C LEU A 154 16.45 49.83 -26.00
N VAL A 155 15.12 49.79 -26.08
CA VAL A 155 14.31 50.79 -26.79
C VAL A 155 14.42 52.17 -26.12
N LYS A 156 14.29 52.26 -24.79
CA LYS A 156 14.43 53.54 -24.05
C LYS A 156 15.81 54.18 -24.20
N LYS A 157 16.88 53.39 -24.25
CA LYS A 157 18.26 53.89 -24.40
C LYS A 157 18.56 54.42 -25.80
N GLY A 158 17.72 54.14 -26.81
CA GLY A 158 17.85 54.67 -28.17
C GLY A 158 19.12 54.26 -28.92
N ARG A 159 19.89 53.28 -28.41
CA ARG A 159 21.22 52.86 -28.89
C ARG A 159 21.37 51.34 -28.99
N ALA A 160 20.33 50.62 -29.43
CA ALA A 160 20.45 49.19 -29.68
C ALA A 160 21.18 48.95 -31.01
N GLY A 161 22.35 48.31 -30.98
CA GLY A 161 23.03 47.87 -32.20
C GLY A 161 22.30 46.69 -32.85
N LYS A 162 22.48 46.48 -34.16
CA LYS A 162 21.87 45.35 -34.90
C LYS A 162 22.13 43.99 -34.22
N ARG A 163 23.35 43.82 -33.68
CA ARG A 163 23.77 42.61 -32.96
C ARG A 163 22.99 42.37 -31.66
N ASP A 164 22.68 43.44 -30.92
CA ASP A 164 21.96 43.35 -29.64
C ASP A 164 20.49 42.98 -29.89
N LEU A 165 19.89 43.53 -30.96
CA LEU A 165 18.55 43.14 -31.43
C LEU A 165 18.49 41.69 -31.92
N GLU A 166 19.49 41.21 -32.67
CA GLU A 166 19.55 39.82 -33.15
C GLU A 166 19.76 38.81 -32.01
N GLU A 167 20.53 39.16 -30.97
CA GLU A 167 20.69 38.30 -29.80
C GLU A 167 19.39 38.20 -28.99
N LEU A 168 18.71 39.32 -28.79
CA LEU A 168 17.45 39.36 -28.07
C LEU A 168 16.33 38.64 -28.83
N TYR A 169 16.24 38.84 -30.14
CA TYR A 169 15.30 38.12 -31.00
C TYR A 169 15.52 36.60 -30.90
N ARG A 170 16.78 36.13 -30.94
CA ARG A 170 17.09 34.70 -30.77
C ARG A 170 16.66 34.15 -29.41
N LYS A 171 16.85 34.92 -28.33
CA LYS A 171 16.43 34.54 -26.98
C LYS A 171 14.91 34.43 -26.85
N LEU A 172 14.17 35.39 -27.41
CA LEU A 172 12.70 35.39 -27.44
C LEU A 172 12.13 34.31 -28.34
N ALA A 173 12.67 34.15 -29.56
CA ALA A 173 12.25 33.12 -30.50
C ALA A 173 12.45 31.72 -29.92
N SER A 174 13.57 31.47 -29.22
CA SER A 174 13.81 30.20 -28.55
C SER A 174 12.84 29.95 -27.39
N ALA A 175 12.54 30.96 -26.58
CA ALA A 175 11.59 30.82 -25.47
C ALA A 175 10.17 30.54 -25.97
N VAL A 176 9.73 31.25 -27.01
CA VAL A 176 8.42 31.03 -27.65
C VAL A 176 8.35 29.67 -28.34
N ALA A 177 9.44 29.21 -28.97
CA ALA A 177 9.48 27.91 -29.64
C ALA A 177 9.41 26.72 -28.67
N ASN A 178 10.02 26.82 -27.48
CA ASN A 178 10.08 25.73 -26.51
C ASN A 178 8.84 25.65 -25.58
N LEU A 179 8.07 26.74 -25.48
CA LEU A 179 6.89 26.81 -24.61
C LEU A 179 5.84 25.73 -24.92
N PRO A 180 5.45 25.47 -26.19
CA PRO A 180 4.43 24.47 -26.51
C PRO A 180 4.90 23.04 -26.20
N GLU A 181 6.16 22.71 -26.48
CA GLU A 181 6.71 21.37 -26.28
C GLU A 181 6.80 21.01 -24.79
N ASN A 182 7.24 21.95 -23.95
CA ASN A 182 7.28 21.78 -22.50
C ASN A 182 5.87 21.60 -21.89
N LEU A 183 4.88 22.35 -22.39
CA LEU A 183 3.49 22.22 -21.95
C LEU A 183 2.87 20.90 -22.41
N CYS A 184 3.16 20.46 -23.64
CA CYS A 184 2.69 19.18 -24.18
C CYS A 184 3.23 18.02 -23.34
N PHE A 185 4.52 18.01 -23.04
CA PHE A 185 5.14 17.01 -22.17
C PHE A 185 4.48 16.94 -20.79
N ALA A 186 4.20 18.10 -20.18
CA ALA A 186 3.50 18.15 -18.89
C ALA A 186 2.07 17.59 -18.96
N THR A 187 1.37 17.78 -20.09
CA THR A 187 0.03 17.22 -20.30
C THR A 187 0.04 15.72 -20.59
N GLU A 188 1.06 15.20 -21.27
CA GLU A 188 1.22 13.76 -21.51
C GLU A 188 1.50 13.01 -20.21
N LEU A 189 2.43 13.53 -19.39
CA LEU A 189 2.72 12.97 -18.07
C LEU A 189 1.48 12.98 -17.17
N MET A 190 0.63 14.02 -17.27
CA MET A 190 -0.64 14.07 -16.56
C MET A 190 -1.61 12.98 -17.01
N GLN A 191 -1.70 12.70 -18.32
CA GLN A 191 -2.54 11.63 -18.84
C GLN A 191 -2.07 10.26 -18.34
N GLU A 192 -0.76 9.99 -18.41
CA GLU A 192 -0.17 8.73 -17.93
C GLU A 192 -0.47 8.49 -16.44
N GLN A 193 -0.22 9.50 -15.60
CA GLN A 193 -0.50 9.41 -14.17
C GLN A 193 -2.00 9.26 -13.86
N MET A 194 -2.87 9.86 -14.68
CA MET A 194 -4.32 9.65 -14.54
C MET A 194 -4.74 8.23 -14.89
N ASP A 195 -4.18 7.67 -15.96
CA ASP A 195 -4.48 6.30 -16.39
C ASP A 195 -4.04 5.29 -15.33
N GLU A 196 -2.88 5.52 -14.70
CA GLU A 196 -2.38 4.72 -13.58
C GLU A 196 -3.33 4.75 -12.37
N ILE A 197 -3.78 5.94 -11.96
CA ILE A 197 -4.76 6.09 -10.86
C ILE A 197 -6.07 5.39 -11.17
N VAL A 198 -6.57 5.52 -12.41
CA VAL A 198 -7.83 4.88 -12.83
C VAL A 198 -7.68 3.36 -12.81
N SER A 199 -6.55 2.84 -13.31
CA SER A 199 -6.24 1.42 -13.29
C SER A 199 -6.17 0.87 -11.86
N SER A 200 -5.42 1.55 -10.99
CA SER A 200 -5.32 1.22 -9.56
C SER A 200 -6.69 1.22 -8.89
N GLY A 201 -7.50 2.26 -9.14
CA GLY A 201 -8.84 2.36 -8.56
C GLY A 201 -9.79 1.26 -9.00
N LYS A 202 -9.71 0.80 -10.25
CA LYS A 202 -10.49 -0.37 -10.71
C LYS A 202 -10.08 -1.64 -9.97
N ALA A 203 -8.77 -1.88 -9.84
CA ALA A 203 -8.26 -3.04 -9.11
C ALA A 203 -8.72 -3.04 -7.64
N GLU A 204 -8.75 -1.88 -6.98
CA GLU A 204 -9.24 -1.77 -5.60
C GLU A 204 -10.75 -1.99 -5.48
N ILE A 205 -11.55 -1.53 -6.44
CA ILE A 205 -13.00 -1.79 -6.44
C ILE A 205 -13.27 -3.29 -6.59
N GLU A 206 -12.60 -3.96 -7.53
CA GLU A 206 -12.72 -5.40 -7.73
C GLU A 206 -12.32 -6.17 -6.47
N ALA A 207 -11.22 -5.75 -5.82
CA ALA A 207 -10.76 -6.30 -4.55
C ALA A 207 -11.82 -6.16 -3.44
N TYR A 208 -12.41 -4.97 -3.30
CA TYR A 208 -13.42 -4.68 -2.30
C TYR A 208 -14.70 -5.48 -2.54
N VAL A 209 -15.14 -5.60 -3.79
CA VAL A 209 -16.31 -6.41 -4.17
C VAL A 209 -16.03 -7.88 -3.88
N ALA A 210 -14.90 -8.42 -4.32
CA ALA A 210 -14.52 -9.82 -4.07
C ALA A 210 -14.43 -10.12 -2.56
N GLY A 211 -13.82 -9.22 -1.77
CA GLY A 211 -13.76 -9.34 -0.32
C GLY A 211 -15.14 -9.32 0.34
N THR A 212 -16.03 -8.45 -0.12
CA THR A 212 -17.41 -8.35 0.40
C THR A 212 -18.24 -9.59 0.07
N VAL A 213 -18.15 -10.09 -1.17
CA VAL A 213 -18.82 -11.32 -1.59
C VAL A 213 -18.34 -12.50 -0.75
N MET A 214 -17.03 -12.64 -0.56
CA MET A 214 -16.46 -13.72 0.25
C MET A 214 -16.96 -13.66 1.72
N ARG A 215 -16.97 -12.47 2.33
CA ARG A 215 -17.47 -12.28 3.70
C ARG A 215 -18.96 -12.61 3.82
N LYS A 216 -19.78 -12.13 2.88
CA LYS A 216 -21.23 -12.42 2.88
C LYS A 216 -21.53 -13.88 2.59
N GLY A 217 -20.78 -14.52 1.69
CA GLY A 217 -20.88 -15.95 1.41
C GLY A 217 -20.53 -16.80 2.64
N LEU A 218 -19.43 -16.48 3.32
CA LEU A 218 -19.05 -17.14 4.59
C LEU A 218 -20.12 -16.96 5.67
N ALA A 219 -20.73 -15.77 5.78
CA ALA A 219 -21.82 -15.53 6.73
C ALA A 219 -23.07 -16.35 6.41
N ALA A 220 -23.41 -16.51 5.12
CA ALA A 220 -24.53 -17.34 4.67
C ALA A 220 -24.28 -18.85 4.91
N LEU A 221 -23.04 -19.31 4.74
CA LEU A 221 -22.65 -20.69 5.04
C LEU A 221 -22.59 -20.97 6.55
N GLY A 222 -22.17 -19.98 7.35
CA GLY A 222 -22.12 -20.07 8.81
C GLY A 222 -23.49 -20.21 9.47
N THR A 223 -24.57 -19.84 8.77
CA THR A 223 -25.95 -20.00 9.25
C THR A 223 -26.56 -21.38 8.97
N GLU A 224 -25.94 -22.24 8.15
CA GLU A 224 -26.49 -23.55 7.76
C GLU A 224 -25.93 -24.75 8.56
N SER A 225 -24.99 -24.55 9.49
CA SER A 225 -24.30 -25.67 10.20
C SER A 225 -24.84 -26.01 11.60
N CYS A 226 -26.08 -25.63 11.92
CA CYS A 226 -26.75 -26.07 13.14
C CYS A 226 -28.02 -26.83 12.79
N ILE A 227 -28.07 -28.10 13.22
CA ILE A 227 -29.21 -29.04 13.24
C ILE A 227 -29.27 -29.96 12.01
N ASN A 228 -28.55 -31.09 12.08
CA ASN A 228 -29.10 -32.44 11.88
C ASN A 228 -28.06 -33.49 12.30
N ASP A 229 -28.37 -34.25 13.36
CA ASP A 229 -27.93 -35.61 13.68
C ASP A 229 -28.70 -36.02 14.98
N ASP A 230 -29.94 -36.52 14.88
CA ASP A 230 -30.41 -37.95 14.88
C ASP A 230 -30.38 -38.63 16.29
N PRO A 231 -31.09 -39.75 16.62
CA PRO A 231 -32.20 -40.48 16.00
C PRO A 231 -33.35 -40.86 17.01
N THR A 232 -34.34 -41.63 16.52
CA THR A 232 -35.54 -42.21 17.18
C THR A 232 -35.32 -43.06 18.44
N VAL A 233 -36.16 -42.86 19.49
CA VAL A 233 -36.69 -43.95 20.36
C VAL A 233 -38.14 -43.64 20.78
N SER A 234 -39.03 -44.57 20.47
CA SER A 234 -40.44 -44.64 20.84
C SER A 234 -40.63 -45.14 22.27
N VAL A 235 -41.50 -44.48 23.05
CA VAL A 235 -42.21 -45.09 24.19
C VAL A 235 -43.67 -44.67 24.20
N THR A 236 -44.54 -45.67 24.23
CA THR A 236 -46.01 -45.65 24.19
C THR A 236 -46.63 -45.46 25.59
N LYS A 237 -47.93 -45.07 25.60
CA LYS A 237 -48.94 -44.98 26.71
C LYS A 237 -48.95 -43.66 27.50
N MET A 238 -50.10 -43.06 27.86
CA MET A 238 -51.45 -43.59 28.07
C MET A 238 -52.47 -42.44 28.01
N GLU A 239 -53.66 -42.71 27.48
CA GLU A 239 -54.84 -41.83 27.52
C GLU A 239 -55.38 -41.61 28.93
N SER A 240 -55.98 -40.44 29.16
CA SER A 240 -57.07 -40.22 30.13
C SER A 240 -57.68 -38.83 29.91
N GLY A 241 -58.88 -38.78 29.34
CA GLY A 241 -59.60 -37.54 29.03
C GLY A 241 -60.27 -36.86 30.23
N LYS A 242 -60.80 -35.66 29.98
CA LYS A 242 -62.18 -35.27 30.30
C LYS A 242 -62.51 -33.89 29.70
N GLU A 243 -63.57 -33.84 28.92
CA GLU A 243 -64.35 -32.63 28.64
C GLU A 243 -64.86 -32.00 29.95
N LEU A 244 -65.06 -30.68 29.95
CA LEU A 244 -66.38 -30.04 30.07
C LEU A 244 -66.21 -28.50 30.14
N LEU A 245 -66.60 -27.82 29.05
CA LEU A 245 -67.63 -26.75 28.91
C LEU A 245 -67.88 -25.77 30.09
N PRO A 246 -68.42 -24.56 29.84
CA PRO A 246 -69.27 -24.14 28.70
C PRO A 246 -68.66 -23.15 27.70
#